data_AF-A0A530M3C0-F1
#
_entry.id   AF-A0A530M3C0-F1
#
_cell.length_a   1.000
_cell.length_b   1.000
_cell.length_c   1.000
_cell.angle_alpha   90.00
_cell.angle_beta   90.00
_cell.angle_gamma   90.00
#
_symmetry.space_group_name_H-M   'P 1'
#
loop_
_entity.id
_entity.type
_entity.pdbx_description
1 polymer ?
#
loop_
_entity_poly.entity_id
_entity_poly.type
_entity_poly.pdbx_seq_one_letter_code
_entity_poly.pdbx_strand_id
1 'polypeptide(L)'
;TYSSMKHSDKIFMGMTTSPKNAEDVLDMCEILFGEGFLEQHAVATGNCNGNSPLVWDQVMLGGMRAFCRRNQPVLCSPFVLGGANTPASTAAAVAQPNA
;
A
#
# COMPACT_ATOMS: atom_id res chain seq x y z
N THR A 1 -4.78 -4.18 -11.84
CA THR A 1 -5.49 -5.34 -11.27
C THR A 1 -5.85 -6.37 -12.34
N TYR A 2 -6.88 -6.17 -13.17
CA TYR A 2 -7.29 -7.19 -14.16
C TYR A 2 -6.16 -7.66 -15.08
N SER A 3 -5.41 -6.71 -15.67
CA SER A 3 -4.27 -7.07 -16.53
C SER A 3 -3.25 -7.98 -15.83
N SER A 4 -2.92 -7.68 -14.57
CA SER A 4 -2.02 -8.50 -13.75
C SER A 4 -2.56 -9.92 -13.55
N MET A 5 -3.84 -10.06 -13.24
CA MET A 5 -4.50 -11.37 -13.06
C MET A 5 -4.66 -12.14 -14.38
N LYS A 6 -4.85 -11.43 -15.50
CA LYS A 6 -5.09 -12.05 -16.81
C LYS A 6 -3.81 -12.51 -17.50
N HIS A 7 -2.72 -11.76 -17.32
CA HIS A 7 -1.48 -11.93 -18.08
C HIS A 7 -0.30 -12.42 -17.23
N SER A 8 -0.50 -12.65 -15.93
CA SER A 8 0.50 -13.25 -15.07
C SER A 8 -0.18 -14.11 -14.00
N ASP A 9 0.54 -15.15 -13.56
CA ASP A 9 0.25 -16.02 -12.43
C ASP A 9 1.06 -15.65 -11.18
N LYS A 10 1.87 -14.59 -11.25
CA LYS A 10 2.65 -14.08 -10.12
C LYS A 10 1.82 -13.14 -9.25
N ILE A 11 2.30 -12.94 -8.02
CA ILE A 11 1.78 -11.91 -7.11
C ILE A 11 1.92 -10.52 -7.74
N PHE A 12 0.95 -9.64 -7.46
CA PHE A 12 0.93 -8.27 -7.96
C PHE A 12 0.69 -7.26 -6.84
N MET A 13 0.98 -5.99 -7.14
CA MET A 13 0.65 -4.88 -6.25
C MET A 13 -0.73 -4.33 -6.59
N GLY A 14 -1.54 -4.14 -5.55
CA GLY A 14 -2.88 -3.59 -5.64
C GLY A 14 -2.87 -2.06 -5.70
N MET A 15 -3.94 -1.49 -6.26
CA MET A 15 -4.06 -0.05 -6.46
C MET A 15 -4.58 0.64 -5.20
N THR A 16 -3.87 1.67 -4.73
CA THR A 16 -4.19 2.44 -3.52
C THR A 16 -4.50 3.91 -3.79
N THR A 17 -4.76 4.27 -5.06
CA THR A 17 -5.01 5.65 -5.52
C THR A 17 -6.31 6.26 -5.00
N SER A 18 -7.22 5.44 -4.47
CA SER A 18 -8.35 5.86 -3.67
C SER A 18 -8.78 4.73 -2.72
N PRO A 19 -9.50 5.04 -1.62
CA PRO A 19 -10.05 4.01 -0.75
C PRO A 19 -10.95 3.04 -1.53
N LYS A 20 -11.75 3.56 -2.47
CA LYS A 20 -12.60 2.75 -3.33
C LYS A 20 -11.79 1.80 -4.22
N ASN A 21 -10.72 2.29 -4.86
CA ASN A 21 -9.92 1.42 -5.72
C ASN A 21 -9.23 0.30 -4.93
N ALA A 22 -8.86 0.56 -3.68
CA ALA A 22 -8.30 -0.46 -2.80
C ALA A 22 -9.32 -1.56 -2.50
N GLU A 23 -10.57 -1.20 -2.16
CA GLU A 23 -11.66 -2.17 -1.97
C GLU A 23 -11.97 -2.94 -3.27
N ASP A 24 -12.08 -2.24 -4.41
CA ASP A 24 -12.36 -2.86 -5.71
C ASP A 24 -11.25 -3.88 -6.10
N VAL A 25 -9.98 -3.61 -5.74
CA VAL A 25 -8.87 -4.57 -5.93
C VAL A 25 -9.10 -5.84 -5.11
N LEU A 26 -9.50 -5.68 -3.85
CA LEU A 26 -9.69 -6.80 -2.92
C LEU A 26 -10.92 -7.63 -3.29
N ASP A 27 -12.01 -7.00 -3.76
CA ASP A 27 -13.19 -7.69 -4.30
C ASP A 27 -12.80 -8.54 -5.52
N MET A 28 -11.95 -8.02 -6.40
CA MET A 28 -11.43 -8.79 -7.54
C MET A 28 -10.53 -9.95 -7.09
N CYS A 29 -9.73 -9.77 -6.04
CA CYS A 29 -8.95 -10.87 -5.46
C CYS A 29 -9.86 -11.95 -4.87
N GLU A 30 -10.95 -11.57 -4.20
CA GLU A 30 -11.92 -12.50 -3.64
C GLU A 30 -12.64 -13.31 -4.72
N ILE A 31 -12.98 -12.69 -5.86
CA ILE A 31 -13.50 -13.41 -7.04
C ILE A 31 -12.47 -14.42 -7.57
N LEU A 32 -11.19 -14.04 -7.60
CA LEU A 32 -10.12 -14.88 -8.17
C LEU A 32 -9.74 -16.07 -7.27
N PHE A 33 -9.65 -15.86 -5.96
CA PHE A 33 -9.16 -16.85 -5.00
C PHE A 33 -10.29 -17.57 -4.22
N GLY A 34 -11.48 -17.00 -4.20
CA GLY A 34 -12.64 -17.50 -3.45
C GLY A 34 -12.93 -16.67 -2.19
N GLU A 35 -14.21 -16.68 -1.81
CA GLU A 35 -14.73 -16.02 -0.60
C GLU A 35 -13.98 -16.49 0.66
N GLY A 36 -13.57 -15.55 1.51
CA GLY A 36 -12.85 -15.83 2.76
C GLY A 36 -11.38 -16.24 2.61
N PHE A 37 -10.86 -16.48 1.40
CA PHE A 37 -9.46 -16.91 1.20
C PHE A 37 -8.47 -15.86 1.72
N LEU A 38 -8.76 -14.58 1.50
CA LEU A 38 -7.94 -13.44 1.89
C LEU A 38 -7.80 -13.31 3.41
N GLU A 39 -8.72 -13.85 4.20
CA GLU A 39 -8.66 -13.76 5.67
C GLU A 39 -7.44 -14.49 6.24
N GLN A 40 -6.95 -15.51 5.53
CA GLN A 40 -5.82 -16.35 5.98
C GLN A 40 -4.60 -16.26 5.05
N HIS A 41 -4.73 -15.62 3.88
CA HIS A 41 -3.68 -15.59 2.87
C HIS A 41 -3.46 -14.19 2.28
N ALA A 42 -2.20 -13.77 2.26
CA ALA A 42 -1.78 -12.60 1.52
C ALA A 42 -1.64 -12.93 0.03
N VAL A 43 -2.37 -12.20 -0.83
CA VAL A 43 -2.41 -12.40 -2.30
C VAL A 43 -2.07 -11.15 -3.09
N ALA A 44 -2.19 -9.96 -2.47
CA ALA A 44 -1.82 -8.69 -3.08
C ALA A 44 -1.16 -7.78 -2.04
N THR A 45 -0.25 -6.91 -2.49
CA THR A 45 0.39 -5.91 -1.62
C THR A 45 -0.06 -4.50 -2.01
N GLY A 46 -0.48 -3.70 -1.04
CA GLY A 46 -0.75 -2.27 -1.23
C GLY A 46 0.52 -1.45 -1.02
N ASN A 47 0.73 -0.38 -1.78
CA ASN A 47 1.75 0.63 -1.47
C ASN A 47 1.07 1.89 -0.94
N CYS A 48 1.45 2.33 0.26
CA CYS A 48 0.94 3.54 0.87
C CYS A 48 2.11 4.46 1.21
N ASN A 49 2.14 5.62 0.58
CA ASN A 49 3.22 6.58 0.74
C ASN A 49 2.92 7.57 1.87
N GLY A 50 3.93 7.85 2.69
CA GLY A 50 3.90 9.02 3.58
C GLY A 50 4.28 10.26 2.78
N ASN A 51 3.51 11.33 2.91
CA ASN A 51 3.86 12.65 2.41
C ASN A 51 4.85 13.30 3.38
N SER A 52 6.15 13.13 3.15
CA SER A 52 7.15 13.70 4.05
C SER A 52 7.14 15.24 3.99
N PRO A 53 7.35 15.93 5.12
CA PRO A 53 7.70 15.38 6.42
C PRO A 53 6.49 14.95 7.27
N LEU A 54 6.48 13.69 7.70
CA LEU A 54 5.61 13.13 8.75
C LEU A 54 4.09 13.29 8.54
N VAL A 55 3.61 13.32 7.29
CA VAL A 55 2.17 13.36 6.99
C VAL A 55 1.71 12.07 6.33
N TRP A 56 0.57 11.55 6.78
CA TRP A 56 -0.19 10.52 6.08
C TRP A 56 -1.52 11.13 5.64
N ASP A 57 -1.73 11.24 4.33
CA ASP A 57 -2.94 11.82 3.80
C ASP A 57 -4.13 10.85 3.83
N GLN A 58 -5.33 11.40 3.62
CA GLN A 58 -6.58 10.64 3.68
C GLN A 58 -6.66 9.50 2.65
N VAL A 59 -6.12 9.70 1.45
CA VAL A 59 -6.16 8.72 0.36
C VAL A 59 -5.31 7.51 0.73
N MET A 60 -4.08 7.76 1.17
CA MET A 60 -3.14 6.70 1.58
C MET A 60 -3.64 5.95 2.82
N LEU A 61 -4.14 6.67 3.84
CA LEU A 61 -4.74 6.04 5.02
C LEU A 61 -6.00 5.23 4.70
N GLY A 62 -6.80 5.67 3.73
CA GLY A 62 -7.97 4.94 3.28
C GLY A 62 -7.61 3.65 2.56
N GLY A 63 -6.64 3.69 1.63
CA GLY A 63 -6.11 2.49 0.98
C GLY A 63 -5.48 1.52 1.98
N MET A 64 -4.66 2.02 2.92
CA MET A 64 -4.05 1.21 3.98
C MET A 64 -5.11 0.47 4.81
N ARG A 65 -6.16 1.16 5.25
CA ARG A 65 -7.24 0.54 6.04
C ARG A 65 -7.97 -0.56 5.26
N ALA A 66 -8.22 -0.39 3.97
CA ALA A 66 -8.85 -1.41 3.13
C ALA A 66 -7.99 -2.70 3.09
N PHE A 67 -6.71 -2.56 2.77
CA PHE A 67 -5.77 -3.70 2.72
C PHE A 67 -5.61 -4.39 4.07
N CYS A 68 -5.36 -3.62 5.14
CA CYS A 68 -5.18 -4.20 6.47
C CYS A 68 -6.44 -4.94 6.98
N ARG A 69 -7.64 -4.46 6.67
CA ARG A 69 -8.89 -5.12 7.07
C ARG A 69 -9.10 -6.48 6.42
N ARG A 70 -8.57 -6.70 5.22
CA ARG A 70 -8.64 -7.99 4.51
C ARG A 70 -7.34 -8.78 4.61
N ASN A 71 -6.56 -8.56 5.67
CA ASN A 71 -5.32 -9.26 5.97
C ASN A 71 -4.28 -9.22 4.82
N GLN A 72 -4.26 -8.11 4.05
CA GLN A 72 -3.31 -7.92 2.97
C GLN A 72 -2.14 -7.02 3.40
N PRO A 73 -0.90 -7.35 3.00
CA PRO A 73 0.28 -6.56 3.33
C PRO A 73 0.24 -5.17 2.72
N VAL A 74 0.79 -4.21 3.44
CA VAL A 74 0.96 -2.82 3.00
C VAL A 74 2.42 -2.42 3.16
N LEU A 75 3.01 -1.88 2.10
CA LEU A 75 4.30 -1.21 2.13
C LEU A 75 4.09 0.24 2.56
N CYS A 76 4.44 0.55 3.80
CA CYS A 76 4.48 1.92 4.32
C CYS A 76 5.77 2.60 3.85
N SER A 77 5.67 3.45 2.83
CA SER A 77 6.82 3.98 2.11
C SER A 77 6.87 5.52 2.16
N PRO A 78 7.37 6.14 3.24
CA PRO A 78 7.59 7.59 3.27
C PRO A 78 8.45 8.04 2.09
N PHE A 79 7.97 9.01 1.31
CA PHE A 79 8.73 9.54 0.18
C PHE A 79 9.69 10.63 0.67
N VAL A 80 11.00 10.38 0.63
CA VAL A 80 12.01 11.26 1.21
C VAL A 80 13.06 11.69 0.19
N LEU A 81 13.46 12.96 0.28
CA LEU A 81 14.54 13.59 -0.46
C LEU A 81 15.40 14.39 0.54
N GLY A 82 16.67 14.01 0.66
CA GLY A 82 17.64 14.58 1.60
C GLY A 82 17.74 16.10 1.46
N GLY A 83 17.48 16.85 2.54
CA GLY A 83 17.56 18.30 2.56
C GLY A 83 16.39 19.05 1.90
N ALA A 84 15.39 18.35 1.36
CA ALA A 84 14.17 18.95 0.81
C ALA A 84 12.97 18.76 1.74
N ASN A 85 12.53 17.51 1.93
CA ASN A 85 11.44 17.15 2.83
C ASN A 85 11.90 16.25 4.00
N THR A 86 13.22 16.20 4.20
CA THR A 86 13.93 15.65 5.34
C THR A 86 15.05 16.63 5.73
N PRO A 87 15.59 16.58 6.96
CA PRO A 87 16.78 17.33 7.32
C PRO A 87 17.96 17.06 6.37
N ALA A 88 18.86 18.03 6.18
CA ALA A 88 20.04 17.85 5.32
C ALA A 88 21.11 16.92 5.92
N SER A 89 21.10 16.73 7.24
CA SER A 89 21.98 15.78 7.93
C SER A 89 21.55 14.35 7.63
N THR A 90 22.48 13.49 7.17
CA THR A 90 22.22 12.09 6.82
C THR A 90 21.55 11.31 7.95
N ALA A 91 22.05 11.42 9.19
CA ALA A 91 21.49 10.70 10.33
C ALA A 91 20.03 11.11 10.59
N ALA A 92 19.73 12.41 10.48
CA ALA A 92 18.39 12.92 10.67
C ALA A 92 17.46 12.59 9.48
N ALA A 93 17.99 12.58 8.24
CA ALA A 93 17.26 12.18 7.05
C ALA A 93 16.86 10.69 7.04
N VAL A 94 17.65 9.84 7.70
CA VAL A 94 17.31 8.42 7.92
C VAL A 94 16.37 8.25 9.10
N ALA A 95 16.55 9.02 10.18
CA ALA A 95 15.69 8.93 11.36
C ALA A 95 14.24 9.34 11.06
N GLN A 96 14.01 10.36 10.23
CA GLN A 96 12.67 10.86 9.94
C GLN A 96 11.72 9.81 9.32
N PRO A 97 12.05 9.11 8.21
CA PRO A 97 11.16 8.08 7.65
C PRO A 97 10.96 6.86 8.54
N ASN A 98 11.76 6.70 9.61
CA ASN A 98 11.61 5.64 10.60
C ASN A 98 10.67 6.01 11.76
N ALA A 99 10.35 7.30 11.93
CA ALA A 99 9.47 7.80 12.99
C ALA A 99 7.99 7.60 12.63
#